data_AF-A0A9D8LW65-F1
#
_entry.id   AF-A0A9D8LW65-F1
#
_cell.length_a   1.000
_cell.length_b   1.000
_cell.length_c   1.000
_cell.angle_alpha   90.00
_cell.angle_beta   90.00
_cell.angle_gamma   90.00
#
_symmetry.space_group_name_H-M   'P 1'
#
loop_
_entity.id
_entity.type
_entity.pdbx_description
1 polymer ?
#
loop_
_entity_poly.entity_id
_entity_poly.type
_entity_poly.pdbx_seq_one_letter_code
_entity_poly.pdbx_strand_id
1 'polypeptide(L)'
;MQDRPAEKPATSGLTGDPGGLGLDKPIYTLSVAAEILETHPRTLMMYEHLGMIKPRRTATNRRRYSQRDLLKLQVIQTLTREHGVNLAGVRYILQMLKILQTNGLDPPPQLAGIDVSELDV
;
A
#
# COMPACT_ATOMS: atom_id res chain seq x y z
N MET A 1 2.05 8.98 45.30
CA MET A 1 1.58 9.73 44.11
C MET A 1 2.37 9.24 42.92
N GLN A 2 1.64 8.68 41.96
CA GLN A 2 2.02 8.24 40.61
C GLN A 2 3.03 7.08 40.42
N ASP A 3 2.45 5.88 40.23
CA ASP A 3 2.78 4.99 39.13
C ASP A 3 2.80 5.70 37.76
N ARG A 4 3.80 5.39 36.92
CA ARG A 4 3.63 5.11 35.47
C ARG A 4 4.90 4.48 34.86
N PRO A 5 4.78 3.48 33.96
CA PRO A 5 5.89 2.62 33.51
C PRO A 5 6.46 2.93 32.12
N ALA A 6 7.66 2.39 31.88
CA ALA A 6 8.27 1.89 30.63
C ALA A 6 8.30 2.78 29.36
N GLU A 7 9.52 3.11 28.91
CA GLU A 7 9.81 3.26 27.49
C GLU A 7 11.04 2.40 27.14
N LYS A 8 10.79 1.30 26.43
CA LYS A 8 11.84 0.43 25.87
C LYS A 8 12.62 1.22 24.82
N PRO A 9 13.96 1.07 24.72
CA PRO A 9 14.69 1.63 23.60
C PRO A 9 14.26 0.92 22.31
N ALA A 10 13.75 1.69 21.36
CA ALA A 10 13.47 1.21 20.02
C ALA A 10 14.78 0.75 19.36
N THR A 11 14.92 -0.55 19.20
CA THR A 11 16.01 -1.22 18.51
C THR A 11 16.07 -0.82 17.04
N SER A 12 17.22 -0.26 16.68
CA SER A 12 18.03 -0.49 15.49
C SER A 12 17.38 -1.22 14.32
N GLY A 13 17.34 -0.51 13.19
CA GLY A 13 17.07 -1.04 11.86
C GLY A 13 17.20 0.04 10.79
N LEU A 14 18.13 0.99 10.94
CA LEU A 14 18.53 1.87 9.84
C LEU A 14 19.63 1.16 9.05
N THR A 15 19.23 0.33 8.10
CA THR A 15 20.07 0.03 6.94
C THR A 15 19.16 0.10 5.72
N GLY A 16 18.94 1.32 5.27
CA GLY A 16 18.28 1.64 4.02
C GLY A 16 19.08 2.76 3.36
N ASP A 17 19.83 2.36 2.35
CA ASP A 17 20.55 3.14 1.33
C ASP A 17 20.26 4.67 1.28
N PRO A 18 21.27 5.57 1.40
CA PRO A 18 21.08 7.02 1.37
C PRO A 18 20.74 7.61 -0.02
N GLY A 19 20.55 6.79 -1.06
CA GLY A 19 20.34 7.24 -2.44
C GLY A 19 18.94 7.13 -3.04
N GLY A 20 17.98 6.46 -2.38
CA GLY A 20 16.62 6.28 -2.91
C GLY A 20 15.59 6.73 -1.89
N LEU A 21 14.61 7.55 -2.29
CA LEU A 21 13.36 7.64 -1.53
C LEU A 21 12.74 6.24 -1.53
N GLY A 22 13.02 5.44 -0.51
CA GLY A 22 12.52 4.07 -0.42
C GLY A 22 11.01 4.08 -0.64
N LEU A 23 10.53 3.29 -1.61
CA LEU A 23 9.13 3.31 -2.06
C LEU A 23 8.15 3.01 -0.91
N ASP A 24 8.65 2.42 0.17
CA ASP A 24 7.93 2.10 1.42
C ASP A 24 7.77 3.26 2.38
N LYS A 25 8.51 4.35 2.19
CA LYS A 25 8.46 5.48 3.12
C LYS A 25 7.08 6.14 3.04
N PRO A 26 6.27 6.09 4.11
CA PRO A 26 4.89 6.56 4.05
C PRO A 26 4.86 8.07 4.27
N ILE A 27 4.91 8.82 3.16
CA ILE A 27 5.01 10.28 3.16
C ILE A 27 3.71 10.97 2.72
N TYR A 28 2.91 10.30 1.87
CA TYR A 28 1.72 10.89 1.25
C TYR A 28 0.53 10.90 2.21
N THR A 29 -0.24 11.99 2.22
CA THR A 29 -1.51 12.06 2.95
C THR A 29 -2.66 11.57 2.07
N LEU A 30 -3.85 11.34 2.66
CA LEU A 30 -5.04 10.95 1.88
C LEU A 30 -5.34 11.95 0.75
N SER A 31 -5.27 13.25 1.03
CA SER A 31 -5.55 14.29 0.04
C SER A 31 -4.54 14.28 -1.11
N VAL A 32 -3.25 14.15 -0.79
CA VAL A 32 -2.20 14.10 -1.81
C VAL A 32 -2.30 12.81 -2.63
N ALA A 33 -2.59 11.67 -2.00
CA ALA A 33 -2.82 10.42 -2.72
C ALA A 33 -4.03 10.52 -3.65
N ALA A 34 -5.13 11.15 -3.21
CA ALA A 34 -6.33 11.39 -4.01
C ALA A 34 -6.04 12.26 -5.24
N GLU A 35 -5.22 13.29 -5.08
CA GLU A 35 -4.79 14.16 -6.18
C GLU A 35 -3.93 13.42 -7.19
N ILE A 36 -2.90 12.69 -6.74
CA ILE A 36 -2.01 11.90 -7.60
C ILE A 36 -2.77 10.82 -8.39
N LEU A 37 -3.75 10.20 -7.75
CA LEU A 37 -4.55 9.12 -8.32
C LEU A 37 -5.81 9.61 -9.04
N GLU A 38 -5.96 10.93 -9.18
CA GLU A 38 -7.12 11.61 -9.78
C GLU A 38 -8.45 10.98 -9.32
N THR A 39 -8.56 10.76 -8.01
CA THR A 39 -9.64 9.97 -7.41
C THR A 39 -10.18 10.62 -6.17
N HIS A 40 -11.49 10.52 -5.97
CA HIS A 40 -12.15 11.07 -4.80
C HIS A 40 -11.64 10.40 -3.50
N PRO A 41 -11.33 11.17 -2.44
CA PRO A 41 -10.82 10.61 -1.16
C PRO A 41 -11.71 9.53 -0.55
N ARG A 42 -13.03 9.60 -0.78
CA ARG A 42 -13.99 8.58 -0.32
C ARG A 42 -13.75 7.21 -0.96
N THR A 43 -13.33 7.16 -2.22
CA THR A 43 -13.02 5.91 -2.93
C THR A 43 -11.77 5.27 -2.35
N LEU A 44 -10.73 6.05 -2.04
CA LEU A 44 -9.54 5.54 -1.34
C LEU A 44 -9.88 4.99 0.04
N MET A 45 -10.73 5.70 0.80
CA MET A 45 -11.24 5.21 2.09
C MET A 45 -12.04 3.91 1.97
N MET A 46 -12.78 3.75 0.87
CA MET A 46 -13.49 2.50 0.60
C MET A 46 -12.52 1.35 0.37
N TYR A 47 -11.45 1.56 -0.42
CA TYR A 47 -10.42 0.53 -0.64
C TYR A 47 -9.67 0.16 0.65
N GLU A 48 -9.39 1.13 1.52
CA GLU A 48 -8.85 0.89 2.87
C GLU A 48 -9.82 0.06 3.72
N HIS A 49 -11.10 0.43 3.75
CA HIS A 49 -12.12 -0.26 4.55
C HIS A 49 -12.32 -1.71 4.12
N LEU A 50 -12.20 -1.97 2.81
CA LEU A 50 -12.24 -3.32 2.23
C LEU A 50 -10.93 -4.10 2.43
N GLY A 51 -9.94 -3.51 3.12
CA GLY A 51 -8.67 -4.16 3.44
C GLY A 51 -7.72 -4.31 2.26
N MET A 52 -7.96 -3.63 1.12
CA MET A 52 -7.11 -3.74 -0.07
C MET A 52 -5.76 -3.03 0.11
N ILE A 53 -5.76 -1.94 0.87
CA ILE A 53 -4.58 -1.16 1.27
C ILE A 53 -4.63 -0.96 2.79
N LYS A 54 -3.46 -1.01 3.44
CA LYS A 54 -3.29 -0.71 4.86
C LYS A 54 -2.25 0.41 5.01
N PRO A 55 -2.65 1.69 4.98
CA PRO A 55 -1.70 2.78 5.10
C PRO A 55 -1.12 2.83 6.51
N ARG A 56 0.14 3.24 6.64
CA ARG A 56 0.75 3.40 7.96
C ARG A 56 0.06 4.52 8.72
N ARG A 57 -0.16 4.32 10.02
CA ARG A 57 -0.68 5.37 10.92
C ARG A 57 0.46 6.01 11.69
N THR A 58 0.46 7.34 11.80
CA THR A 58 1.41 8.07 12.65
C THR A 58 1.03 7.96 14.12
N ALA A 59 1.91 8.42 15.03
CA ALA A 59 1.61 8.52 16.46
C ALA A 59 0.34 9.34 16.76
N THR A 60 0.05 10.35 15.93
CA THR A 60 -1.19 11.15 15.98
C THR A 60 -2.38 10.50 15.25
N ASN A 61 -2.29 9.20 14.94
CA ASN A 61 -3.32 8.42 14.22
C ASN A 61 -3.68 8.95 12.81
N ARG A 62 -2.78 9.70 12.17
CA ARG A 62 -2.98 10.16 10.78
C ARG A 62 -2.47 9.11 9.81
N ARG A 63 -3.22 8.89 8.73
CA ARG A 63 -2.87 7.92 7.67
C ARG A 63 -1.77 8.50 6.78
N ARG A 64 -0.81 7.66 6.43
CA ARG A 64 0.28 7.96 5.50
C ARG A 64 0.45 6.82 4.52
N TYR A 65 0.43 7.15 3.23
CA TYR A 65 0.63 6.21 2.14
C TYR A 65 2.09 6.28 1.69
N SER A 66 2.64 5.12 1.36
CA SER A 66 3.92 4.99 0.69
C SER A 66 3.75 5.07 -0.83
N GLN A 67 4.84 5.21 -1.57
CA GLN A 67 4.78 5.15 -3.03
C GLN A 67 4.25 3.78 -3.50
N ARG A 68 4.58 2.69 -2.80
CA ARG A 68 4.01 1.35 -3.07
C ARG A 68 2.50 1.31 -2.89
N ASP A 69 1.96 1.96 -1.86
CA ASP A 69 0.51 2.04 -1.66
C ASP A 69 -0.18 2.74 -2.85
N LEU A 70 0.42 3.81 -3.35
CA LEU A 70 -0.09 4.55 -4.51
C LEU A 70 -0.09 3.69 -5.78
N LEU A 71 1.01 2.98 -6.06
CA LEU A 71 1.09 2.05 -7.19
C LEU A 71 0.02 0.96 -7.09
N LYS A 72 -0.19 0.38 -5.91
CA LYS A 72 -1.23 -0.62 -5.67
C LYS A 72 -2.64 -0.05 -5.90
N LEU A 73 -2.91 1.17 -5.44
CA LEU A 73 -4.18 1.86 -5.66
C LEU A 73 -4.42 2.16 -7.15
N GLN A 74 -3.39 2.49 -7.91
CA GLN A 74 -3.47 2.70 -9.36
C GLN A 74 -3.90 1.40 -10.07
N VAL A 75 -3.32 0.26 -9.70
CA VAL A 75 -3.72 -1.06 -10.24
C VAL A 75 -5.18 -1.38 -9.96
N ILE A 76 -5.63 -1.17 -8.72
CA ILE A 76 -7.03 -1.41 -8.35
C ILE A 76 -7.95 -0.57 -9.25
N GLN A 77 -7.57 0.67 -9.54
CA GLN A 77 -8.32 1.53 -10.45
C GLN A 77 -8.30 1.03 -11.89
N THR A 78 -7.14 0.66 -12.44
CA THR A 78 -7.05 0.11 -13.80
C THR A 78 -7.90 -1.15 -13.94
N LEU A 79 -7.80 -2.10 -13.00
CA LEU A 79 -8.61 -3.32 -13.01
C LEU A 79 -10.11 -3.05 -12.93
N THR A 80 -10.53 -2.09 -12.09
CA THR A 80 -11.95 -1.76 -11.93
C THR A 80 -12.53 -0.92 -13.07
N ARG A 81 -11.78 0.08 -13.55
CA ARG A 81 -12.26 1.06 -14.54
C ARG A 81 -12.03 0.62 -15.98
N GLU A 82 -10.85 0.09 -16.29
CA GLU A 82 -10.47 -0.26 -17.67
C GLU A 82 -10.87 -1.70 -18.01
N HIS A 83 -10.71 -2.63 -17.05
CA HIS A 83 -11.00 -4.05 -17.27
C HIS A 83 -12.36 -4.50 -16.73
N GLY A 84 -13.12 -3.61 -16.07
CA GLY A 84 -14.45 -3.92 -15.53
C GLY A 84 -14.44 -4.99 -14.42
N VAL A 85 -13.29 -5.25 -13.82
CA VAL A 85 -13.14 -6.27 -12.77
C VAL A 85 -13.76 -5.73 -11.47
N ASN A 86 -14.63 -6.51 -10.85
CA ASN A 86 -15.18 -6.15 -9.55
C ASN A 86 -14.12 -6.25 -8.44
N LEU A 87 -14.41 -5.66 -7.28
CA LEU A 87 -13.48 -5.61 -6.15
C LEU A 87 -13.09 -6.98 -5.60
N ALA A 88 -13.97 -7.98 -5.68
CA ALA A 88 -13.62 -9.35 -5.31
C ALA A 88 -12.61 -9.98 -6.29
N GLY A 89 -12.81 -9.78 -7.59
CA GLY A 89 -11.89 -10.21 -8.64
C GLY A 89 -10.53 -9.55 -8.51
N VAL A 90 -10.49 -8.25 -8.19
CA VAL A 90 -9.24 -7.53 -7.91
C VAL A 90 -8.46 -8.19 -6.78
N ARG A 91 -9.12 -8.58 -5.67
CA ARG A 91 -8.43 -9.29 -4.58
C ARG A 91 -7.79 -10.59 -5.03
N TYR A 92 -8.52 -11.41 -5.80
CA TYR A 92 -7.98 -12.67 -6.31
C TYR A 92 -6.82 -12.44 -7.30
N ILE A 93 -6.90 -11.44 -8.17
CA ILE A 93 -5.81 -11.09 -9.08
C ILE A 93 -4.57 -10.66 -8.30
N LEU A 94 -4.73 -9.76 -7.31
CA LEU A 94 -3.62 -9.33 -6.46
C LEU A 94 -2.99 -10.51 -5.70
N GLN A 95 -3.80 -11.42 -5.18
CA GLN A 95 -3.32 -12.64 -4.52
C GLN A 95 -2.56 -13.55 -5.50
N MET A 96 -3.08 -13.73 -6.72
CA MET A 96 -2.43 -14.53 -7.77
C MET A 96 -1.08 -13.94 -8.15
N LEU A 97 -1.00 -12.63 -8.35
CA LEU A 97 0.27 -11.93 -8.63
C LEU A 97 1.29 -12.16 -7.51
N LYS A 98 0.85 -12.12 -6.24
CA LYS A 98 1.70 -12.44 -5.09
C LYS A 98 2.25 -13.87 -5.16
N ILE A 99 1.41 -14.84 -5.53
CA ILE A 99 1.82 -16.23 -5.71
C ILE A 99 2.86 -16.34 -6.84
N LEU A 100 2.63 -15.68 -7.98
CA LEU A 100 3.58 -15.66 -9.10
C LEU A 100 4.95 -15.13 -8.65
N GLN A 101 4.98 -13.96 -8.00
CA GLN A 101 6.23 -13.38 -7.48
C GLN A 101 6.94 -14.30 -6.48
N THR A 102 6.18 -14.93 -5.57
CA THR A 102 6.74 -15.87 -4.58
C THR A 102 7.38 -17.10 -5.22
N ASN A 103 6.85 -17.53 -6.37
CA ASN A 103 7.38 -18.65 -7.15
C ASN A 103 8.46 -18.21 -8.17
N GLY A 104 8.89 -16.95 -8.14
CA GLY A 104 9.87 -16.42 -9.09
C GLY A 104 9.35 -16.33 -10.53
N LEU A 105 8.02 -16.31 -10.71
CA LEU A 105 7.38 -16.12 -11.99
C LEU A 105 7.06 -14.64 -12.20
N ASP A 106 7.41 -14.14 -13.37
CA ASP A 106 7.10 -12.77 -13.74
C ASP A 106 5.58 -12.59 -13.89
N PRO A 107 5.03 -11.50 -13.36
CA PRO A 107 3.65 -11.12 -13.66
C PRO A 107 3.47 -10.91 -15.17
N PRO A 108 2.25 -11.08 -15.71
CA PRO A 108 1.99 -10.78 -17.11
C PRO A 108 2.36 -9.32 -17.41
N PRO A 109 2.80 -8.99 -18.64
CA PRO A 109 3.36 -7.68 -18.96
C PRO A 109 2.40 -6.52 -18.68
N GLN A 110 1.09 -6.77 -18.76
CA GLN A 110 0.05 -5.79 -18.42
C GLN A 110 0.03 -5.43 -16.92
N LEU A 111 0.69 -6.23 -16.07
CA LEU A 111 0.70 -6.16 -14.60
C LEU A 111 2.15 -6.13 -14.04
N ALA A 112 3.16 -5.84 -14.88
CA ALA A 112 4.57 -5.94 -14.49
C ALA A 112 5.10 -4.84 -13.55
N GLY A 113 4.39 -3.71 -13.45
CA GLY A 113 4.77 -2.60 -12.55
C GLY A 113 4.32 -2.77 -11.09
N ILE A 114 3.83 -3.94 -10.71
CA ILE A 114 3.15 -4.15 -9.43
C ILE A 114 4.06 -4.90 -8.47
N ASP A 115 4.50 -4.20 -7.43
CA ASP A 115 5.20 -4.84 -6.31
C ASP A 115 4.17 -5.42 -5.32
N VAL A 116 3.99 -6.75 -5.41
CA VAL A 116 2.98 -7.52 -4.67
C VAL A 116 3.52 -8.15 -3.37
N SER A 117 4.78 -7.87 -3.03
CA SER A 117 5.49 -8.42 -1.88
C SER A 117 4.80 -8.12 -0.54
N GLU A 118 4.21 -6.93 -0.40
CA GLU A 118 3.54 -6.42 0.82
C GLU A 118 2.01 -6.50 0.79
N LEU A 119 1.44 -7.43 0.00
CA LEU A 119 -0.01 -7.66 0.01
C LEU A 119 -0.41 -8.55 1.20
N ASP A 120 -0.95 -7.95 2.26
CA ASP A 120 -1.75 -8.66 3.27
C ASP A 120 -3.15 -8.98 2.68
N VAL A 121 -3.24 -9.98 1.79
CA VAL A 121 -4.55 -10.47 1.28
C VAL A 121 -5.14 -11.53 2.18
#